data_AF-A0A1W7R7X5-F1
#
_entry.id   AF-A0A1W7R7X5-F1
#
_cell.length_a   1.000
_cell.length_b   1.000
_cell.length_c   1.000
_cell.angle_alpha   90.00
_cell.angle_beta   90.00
_cell.angle_gamma   90.00
#
_symmetry.space_group_name_H-M   'P 1'
#
loop_
_entity.id
_entity.type
_entity.pdbx_description
1 polymer ?
#
loop_
_entity_poly.entity_id
_entity_poly.type
_entity_poly.pdbx_seq_one_letter_code
_entity_poly.pdbx_strand_id
1 'polypeptide(L)'
;MGDENENSCDKFDDVKPDKMFTLKKWNAVAMWSWDVECDTCAICRVQVMDACLRCQAESKKDTLGRQDCVVVWGECNHSFHHCCMSL
;
A
#
# COMPACT_ATOMS: atom_id res chain seq x y z
N MET A 1 28.80 -7.29 67.87
CA MET A 1 27.87 -6.18 67.66
C MET A 1 28.32 -5.43 66.43
N GLY A 2 27.51 -5.47 65.37
CA GLY A 2 27.54 -4.50 64.28
C GLY A 2 28.42 -4.88 63.11
N ASP A 3 27.77 -5.51 62.13
CA ASP A 3 28.26 -6.00 60.86
C ASP A 3 28.86 -4.93 59.92
N GLU A 4 29.67 -5.46 59.00
CA GLU A 4 30.00 -4.96 57.66
C GLU A 4 28.77 -4.29 56.99
N ASN A 5 28.95 -3.20 56.22
CA ASN A 5 28.59 -3.22 54.78
C ASN A 5 28.81 -1.88 54.03
N GLU A 6 29.58 -2.00 52.94
CA GLU A 6 29.32 -1.48 51.59
C GLU A 6 28.71 -0.08 51.34
N ASN A 7 29.38 0.71 50.51
CA ASN A 7 28.98 0.89 49.09
C ASN A 7 30.00 1.82 48.40
N SER A 8 30.88 1.28 47.57
CA SER A 8 30.67 0.94 46.15
C SER A 8 30.47 2.19 45.29
N CYS A 9 31.44 2.38 44.41
CA CYS A 9 31.61 3.49 43.51
C CYS A 9 30.57 3.52 42.38
N ASP A 10 30.43 4.71 41.82
CA ASP A 10 29.99 4.99 40.44
C ASP A 10 28.59 4.53 40.04
N LYS A 11 27.58 5.24 40.55
CA LYS A 11 26.35 5.45 39.77
C LYS A 11 26.60 6.61 38.81
N PHE A 12 27.09 6.29 37.61
CA PHE A 12 26.90 7.18 36.46
C PHE A 12 25.40 7.24 36.21
N ASP A 13 24.77 8.28 36.74
CA ASP A 13 23.42 8.65 36.35
C ASP A 13 23.44 8.84 34.83
N ASP A 14 22.74 7.94 34.14
CA ASP A 14 22.44 8.02 32.71
C ASP A 14 21.57 9.28 32.53
N VAL A 15 22.20 10.45 32.46
CA VAL A 15 21.56 11.72 32.13
C VAL A 15 21.16 11.63 30.67
N LYS A 16 20.06 10.92 30.40
CA LYS A 16 19.37 11.02 29.12
C LYS A 16 18.97 12.48 29.01
N PRO A 17 19.49 13.23 28.02
CA PRO A 17 19.08 14.61 27.85
C PRO A 17 17.57 14.58 27.66
N ASP A 18 16.86 15.19 28.62
CA ASP A 18 15.41 15.31 28.58
C ASP A 18 15.05 15.85 27.20
N LYS A 19 14.33 15.05 26.41
CA LYS A 19 13.95 15.44 25.05
C LYS A 19 13.08 16.68 25.17
N MET A 20 13.67 17.84 24.91
CA MET A 20 13.09 19.17 25.16
C MET A 20 11.74 19.39 24.48
N PHE A 21 11.42 18.61 23.43
CA PHE A 21 10.14 18.66 22.75
C PHE A 21 9.56 17.26 22.56
N THR A 22 8.31 17.07 22.98
CA THR A 22 7.53 15.86 22.78
C THR A 22 6.25 16.19 22.00
N LEU A 23 5.96 15.40 20.98
CA LEU A 23 4.75 15.55 20.17
C LEU A 23 3.54 15.09 21.00
N LYS A 24 2.69 16.02 21.43
CA LYS A 24 1.50 15.69 22.24
C LYS A 24 0.36 15.14 21.39
N LYS A 25 0.07 15.78 20.26
CA LYS A 25 -1.00 15.40 19.34
C LYS A 25 -0.70 15.98 17.96
N TRP A 26 -0.91 15.19 16.92
CA TRP A 26 -0.79 15.62 15.52
C TRP A 26 -2.08 15.27 14.79
N ASN A 27 -2.63 16.25 14.05
CA ASN A 27 -3.75 16.03 13.14
C ASN A 27 -3.21 16.30 11.73
N ALA A 28 -2.92 15.25 10.98
CA ALA A 28 -2.49 15.37 9.60
C ALA A 28 -3.72 15.60 8.70
N VAL A 29 -3.56 16.47 7.70
CA VAL A 29 -4.53 16.65 6.63
C VAL A 29 -3.84 16.25 5.33
N ALA A 30 -4.50 15.40 4.56
CA ALA A 30 -4.03 14.99 3.23
C ALA A 30 -5.09 15.38 2.19
N MET A 31 -4.59 15.79 1.03
CA MET A 31 -5.38 15.92 -0.19
C MET A 31 -5.01 14.75 -1.11
N TRP A 32 -5.97 14.27 -1.88
CA TRP A 32 -5.76 13.23 -2.87
C TRP A 32 -6.50 13.61 -4.14
N SER A 33 -5.95 13.18 -5.27
CA SER A 33 -6.58 13.26 -6.58
C SER A 33 -6.58 11.87 -7.22
N TRP A 34 -7.45 11.68 -8.19
CA TRP A 34 -7.34 10.54 -9.09
C TRP A 34 -6.15 10.78 -10.02
N ASP A 35 -5.18 9.86 -10.00
CA ASP A 35 -4.14 9.80 -11.02
C ASP A 35 -4.71 8.97 -12.18
N VAL A 36 -5.19 9.66 -13.21
CA VAL A 36 -5.90 9.03 -14.33
C VAL A 36 -4.87 8.62 -15.39
N GLU A 37 -4.22 7.49 -15.16
CA GLU A 37 -3.46 6.80 -16.20
C GLU A 37 -4.45 6.10 -17.15
N CYS A 38 -4.47 6.49 -18.43
CA CYS A 38 -5.42 5.94 -19.41
C CYS A 38 -4.97 4.60 -20.01
N ASP A 39 -3.68 4.26 -19.88
CA ASP A 39 -3.08 3.08 -20.53
C ASP A 39 -3.02 1.85 -19.62
N THR A 40 -3.43 1.96 -18.36
CA THR A 40 -3.47 0.86 -17.40
C THR A 40 -4.88 0.67 -16.85
N CYS A 41 -5.29 -0.58 -16.70
CA CYS A 41 -6.58 -0.89 -16.09
C CYS A 41 -6.55 -0.46 -14.63
N ALA A 42 -7.44 0.46 -14.23
CA ALA A 42 -7.48 1.00 -12.87
C ALA A 42 -7.79 -0.07 -11.78
N ILE A 43 -8.31 -1.24 -12.17
CA ILE A 43 -8.65 -2.35 -11.27
C ILE A 43 -7.47 -3.31 -11.08
N CYS A 44 -6.91 -3.85 -12.17
CA CYS A 44 -5.84 -4.85 -12.08
C CYS A 44 -4.44 -4.28 -12.22
N ARG A 45 -4.29 -2.98 -12.51
CA ARG A 45 -3.02 -2.26 -12.72
C ARG A 45 -2.12 -2.86 -13.79
N VAL A 46 -2.70 -3.61 -14.73
CA VAL A 46 -2.02 -4.15 -15.92
C VAL A 46 -2.32 -3.23 -17.10
N GLN A 47 -1.40 -3.14 -18.07
CA GLN A 47 -1.65 -2.38 -19.29
C GLN A 47 -2.92 -2.87 -19.99
N VAL A 48 -3.73 -1.93 -20.49
CA VAL A 48 -5.03 -2.28 -21.13
C VAL A 48 -4.88 -3.09 -22.42
N MET A 49 -3.66 -3.10 -22.99
CA MET A 49 -3.33 -3.91 -24.16
C MET A 49 -3.01 -5.37 -23.81
N ASP A 50 -2.67 -5.64 -22.55
CA ASP A 50 -2.35 -6.98 -22.07
C ASP A 50 -3.60 -7.65 -21.50
N ALA A 51 -3.58 -8.99 -21.41
CA ALA A 51 -4.60 -9.69 -20.65
C ALA A 51 -4.50 -9.33 -19.15
N CYS A 52 -5.63 -9.16 -18.47
CA CYS A 52 -5.63 -8.95 -17.02
C CYS A 52 -5.01 -10.15 -16.27
N LEU A 53 -4.55 -9.93 -15.03
CA LEU A 53 -3.90 -10.97 -14.21
C LEU A 53 -4.71 -12.27 -14.12
N ARG A 54 -6.05 -12.18 -14.11
CA ARG A 54 -6.95 -13.33 -14.06
C ARG A 54 -6.91 -14.16 -15.34
N CYS A 55 -6.95 -13.49 -16.49
CA CYS A 55 -6.86 -14.14 -17.80
C CYS A 55 -5.43 -14.65 -18.10
N GLN A 56 -4.40 -14.02 -17.52
CA GLN A 56 -3.01 -14.53 -17.61
C GLN A 56 -2.81 -15.82 -16.81
N ALA A 57 -3.39 -15.91 -15.61
CA ALA A 57 -3.26 -17.09 -14.75
C ALA A 57 -3.96 -18.33 -15.35
N GLU A 58 -5.04 -18.11 -16.09
CA GLU A 58 -5.75 -19.17 -16.81
C GLU A 58 -5.11 -19.35 -18.19
N SER A 59 -3.98 -20.07 -18.23
CA SER A 59 -3.17 -20.38 -19.44
C SER A 59 -3.86 -21.20 -20.54
N LYS A 60 -5.20 -21.26 -20.55
CA LYS A 60 -5.97 -22.00 -21.55
C LYS A 60 -6.37 -21.10 -22.70
N LYS A 61 -5.49 -21.13 -23.70
CA LYS A 61 -5.77 -20.88 -25.11
C LYS A 61 -7.22 -21.21 -25.48
N ASP A 62 -7.93 -20.17 -25.93
CA ASP A 62 -8.60 -20.22 -27.22
C ASP A 62 -9.79 -21.19 -27.38
N THR A 63 -10.61 -21.37 -26.33
CA THR A 63 -11.86 -22.11 -26.47
C THR A 63 -13.01 -21.42 -25.73
N LEU A 64 -13.65 -20.51 -26.46
CA LEU A 64 -15.11 -20.34 -26.51
C LEU A 64 -15.81 -20.24 -25.13
N GLY A 65 -15.77 -19.07 -24.50
CA GLY A 65 -16.73 -18.77 -23.41
C GLY A 65 -16.31 -17.78 -22.33
N ARG A 66 -15.08 -17.24 -22.35
CA ARG A 66 -14.67 -16.20 -21.41
C ARG A 66 -14.42 -14.93 -22.18
N GLN A 67 -15.28 -13.95 -21.95
CA GLN A 67 -15.32 -12.65 -22.62
C GLN A 67 -13.90 -12.15 -22.89
N ASP A 68 -13.61 -11.91 -24.17
CA ASP A 68 -12.35 -11.32 -24.61
C ASP A 68 -11.97 -10.19 -23.63
N CYS A 69 -10.72 -10.18 -23.21
CA CYS A 69 -10.18 -9.17 -22.29
C CYS A 69 -10.07 -7.83 -23.01
N VAL A 70 -11.20 -7.30 -23.49
CA VAL A 70 -11.33 -6.10 -24.28
C VAL A 70 -11.30 -4.87 -23.38
N VAL A 71 -10.76 -3.80 -23.94
CA VAL A 71 -10.73 -2.49 -23.29
C VAL A 71 -12.12 -1.87 -23.31
N VAL A 72 -12.58 -1.44 -22.16
CA VAL A 72 -13.82 -0.67 -21.97
C VAL A 72 -13.52 0.64 -21.26
N TRP A 73 -14.32 1.65 -21.55
CA TRP A 73 -14.19 3.00 -21.00
C TRP A 73 -15.43 3.34 -20.19
N GLY A 74 -15.22 3.76 -18.94
CA GLY A 74 -16.30 4.31 -18.12
C GLY A 74 -16.60 5.76 -18.51
N GLU A 75 -17.78 6.25 -18.16
CA GLU A 75 -18.13 7.68 -18.31
C GLU A 75 -17.19 8.61 -17.52
N CYS A 76 -16.49 8.06 -16.52
CA CYS A 76 -15.44 8.73 -15.75
C CYS A 76 -14.06 8.74 -16.44
N ASN A 77 -13.98 8.35 -17.72
CA ASN A 77 -12.76 8.30 -18.54
C ASN A 77 -11.65 7.39 -17.99
N HIS A 78 -11.99 6.45 -17.12
CA HIS A 78 -11.10 5.37 -16.71
C HIS A 78 -11.19 4.20 -17.70
N SER A 79 -10.04 3.61 -17.99
CA SER A 79 -9.94 2.42 -18.82
C SER A 79 -9.92 1.15 -17.96
N PHE A 80 -10.63 0.13 -18.41
CA PHE A 80 -10.73 -1.14 -17.72
C PHE A 80 -10.72 -2.31 -18.71
N HIS A 81 -10.35 -3.49 -18.24
CA HIS A 81 -10.71 -4.72 -18.95
C HIS A 81 -12.17 -5.05 -18.67
N HIS A 82 -12.91 -5.49 -19.69
CA HIS A 82 -14.30 -5.92 -19.55
C HIS A 82 -14.47 -6.93 -18.40
N CYS A 83 -13.56 -7.89 -18.30
CA CYS A 83 -13.55 -8.90 -17.25
C CYS A 83 -13.24 -8.33 -15.85
N CYS A 84 -12.50 -7.22 -15.74
CA CYS A 84 -12.23 -6.57 -14.47
C CYS A 84 -13.44 -5.77 -13.96
N MET A 85 -14.22 -5.19 -14.88
CA MET A 85 -15.45 -4.48 -14.55
C MET A 85 -16.64 -5.42 -14.32
N SER A 86 -16.69 -6.54 -15.04
CA SER A 86 -17.77 -7.54 -15.00
C SER A 86 -17.60 -8.59 -13.91
N LEU A 87 -17.19 -8.19 -12.70
CA LEU A 87 -17.07 -9.10 -11.54
C LEU A 87 -18.31 -9.97 -11.34
#